data_AF-D1QWH0-F1
#
_entry.id   AF-D1QWH0-F1
#
_cell.length_a   1.000
_cell.length_b   1.000
_cell.length_c   1.000
_cell.angle_alpha   90.00
_cell.angle_beta   90.00
_cell.angle_gamma   90.00
#
_symmetry.space_group_name_H-M   'P 1'
#
loop_
_entity.id
_entity.type
_entity.pdbx_description
1 polymer ?
#
loop_
_entity_poly.entity_id
_entity_poly.type
_entity_poly.pdbx_seq_one_letter_code
_entity_poly.pdbx_strand_id
1 'polypeptide(L)'
;ETKLGTHILYKFTNGDKYWDDDSIPKNIQTSCKYLAMDWQVKDSTYTGYFFFDEDEILRVYPKAFGNEGKLKGELVVQVSKYNNWFDIFLQVGDKKYKLEKTKIHVFKQGVNEDDGDAVVFYNNHRDQHSSTLVFIGE
;
A
#
# COMPACT_ATOMS: atom_id res chain seq x y z
N GLU A 1 1.19 6.31 -21.08
CA GLU A 1 2.24 6.40 -20.04
C GLU A 1 1.55 6.33 -18.68
N THR A 2 2.10 5.58 -17.74
CA THR A 2 1.59 5.54 -16.35
C THR A 2 2.36 6.57 -15.54
N LYS A 3 1.66 7.40 -14.77
CA LYS A 3 2.27 8.39 -13.88
C LYS A 3 1.86 8.07 -12.45
N LEU A 4 2.82 8.05 -11.53
CA LEU A 4 2.47 8.01 -10.10
C LEU A 4 1.82 9.34 -9.73
N GLY A 5 0.74 9.27 -8.97
CA GLY A 5 0.08 10.44 -8.42
C GLY A 5 0.96 11.12 -7.37
N THR A 6 0.56 12.33 -6.99
CA THR A 6 1.26 13.20 -6.04
C THR A 6 0.90 12.92 -4.58
N HIS A 7 0.18 11.83 -4.32
CA HIS A 7 -0.31 11.51 -2.98
C HIS A 7 0.00 10.05 -2.65
N ILE A 8 0.95 9.87 -1.75
CA ILE A 8 1.29 8.60 -1.12
C ILE A 8 1.18 8.78 0.40
N LEU A 9 0.36 7.93 1.01
CA LEU A 9 0.15 7.88 2.45
C LEU A 9 0.56 6.51 2.98
N TYR A 10 1.50 6.49 3.94
CA TYR A 10 1.80 5.30 4.72
C TYR A 10 1.30 5.48 6.15
N LYS A 11 0.76 4.41 6.73
CA LYS A 11 0.63 4.26 8.19
C LYS A 11 1.44 3.06 8.62
N PHE A 12 2.11 3.20 9.76
CA PHE A 12 2.99 2.19 10.32
C PHE A 12 2.43 1.58 11.60
N THR A 13 2.93 0.40 11.96
CA THR A 13 2.45 -0.37 13.12
C THR A 13 2.75 0.31 14.46
N ASN A 14 3.74 1.20 14.52
CA ASN A 14 4.03 2.01 15.72
C ASN A 14 3.12 3.25 15.86
N GLY A 15 2.18 3.47 14.95
CA GLY A 15 1.30 4.65 14.92
C GLY A 15 1.82 5.82 14.09
N ASP A 16 3.06 5.78 13.60
CA ASP A 16 3.59 6.80 12.71
C ASP A 16 2.82 6.80 11.38
N LYS A 17 2.74 7.99 10.79
CA LYS A 17 2.20 8.19 9.45
C LYS A 17 3.17 9.02 8.62
N TYR A 18 3.27 8.69 7.34
CA TYR A 18 3.98 9.49 6.35
C TYR A 18 2.99 9.94 5.30
N TRP A 19 3.02 11.23 4.99
CA TRP A 19 2.38 11.81 3.83
C TRP A 19 3.48 12.52 3.04
N ASP A 20 3.45 12.42 1.71
CA ASP A 20 4.45 13.01 0.82
C ASP A 20 4.50 14.54 0.82
N ASP A 21 3.47 15.21 1.32
CA ASP A 21 3.48 16.67 1.59
C ASP A 21 4.18 17.04 2.91
N ASP A 22 4.46 16.06 3.79
CA ASP A 22 5.21 16.32 5.02
C ASP A 22 6.71 16.50 4.68
N SER A 23 7.26 17.69 4.90
CA SER A 23 8.68 18.01 4.66
C SER A 23 9.65 17.35 5.66
N ILE A 24 9.20 16.31 6.37
CA ILE A 24 9.91 15.69 7.49
C ILE A 24 10.71 14.48 6.98
N PRO A 25 12.05 14.48 7.10
CA PRO A 25 12.86 13.29 6.84
C PRO A 25 12.52 12.25 7.92
N LYS A 26 11.79 11.19 7.55
CA LYS A 26 11.41 10.13 8.49
C LYS A 26 12.32 8.92 8.30
N ASN A 27 13.16 8.64 9.30
CA ASN A 27 13.88 7.37 9.40
C ASN A 27 12.87 6.30 9.85
N ILE A 28 12.13 5.75 8.88
CA ILE A 28 11.08 4.77 9.13
C ILE A 28 11.74 3.42 9.45
N GLN A 29 11.55 2.94 10.69
CA GLN A 29 12.14 1.69 11.20
C GLN A 29 11.10 0.63 11.54
N THR A 30 9.88 0.77 11.04
CA THR A 30 8.76 -0.08 11.46
C THR A 30 7.91 -0.51 10.28
N SER A 31 7.12 -1.56 10.49
CA SER A 31 6.33 -2.18 9.44
C SER A 31 5.18 -1.31 8.97
N CYS A 32 4.99 -1.23 7.65
CA CYS A 32 3.82 -0.61 7.06
C CYS A 32 2.58 -1.47 7.30
N LYS A 33 1.53 -0.88 7.86
CA LYS A 33 0.22 -1.53 8.04
C LYS A 33 -0.81 -1.09 7.00
N TYR A 34 -0.59 0.08 6.40
CA TYR A 34 -1.48 0.63 5.40
C TYR A 34 -0.72 1.52 4.41
N LEU A 35 -1.04 1.37 3.14
CA LEU A 35 -0.58 2.21 2.04
C LEU A 35 -1.79 2.73 1.27
N ALA A 36 -1.83 4.04 1.04
CA ALA A 36 -2.68 4.65 0.03
C ALA A 36 -1.78 5.26 -1.04
N MET A 37 -2.10 5.03 -2.31
CA MET A 37 -1.38 5.66 -3.41
C MET A 37 -2.29 5.87 -4.62
N ASP A 38 -2.00 6.94 -5.35
CA ASP A 38 -2.64 7.23 -6.62
C ASP A 38 -1.73 6.91 -7.80
N TRP A 39 -2.32 6.49 -8.92
CA TRP A 39 -1.63 6.42 -10.21
C TRP A 39 -2.57 6.75 -11.36
N GLN A 40 -2.05 7.44 -12.37
CA GLN A 40 -2.79 7.85 -13.54
C GLN A 40 -2.41 7.00 -14.75
N VAL A 41 -3.43 6.58 -15.50
CA VAL A 41 -3.29 5.89 -16.78
C VAL A 41 -4.23 6.55 -17.78
N LYS A 42 -3.65 7.26 -18.75
CA LYS A 42 -4.41 8.09 -19.71
C LYS A 42 -5.30 9.10 -18.95
N ASP A 43 -6.59 9.12 -19.24
CA ASP A 43 -7.56 10.07 -18.68
C ASP A 43 -8.24 9.53 -17.41
N SER A 44 -7.61 8.58 -16.72
CA SER A 44 -8.13 8.00 -15.49
C SER A 44 -7.10 8.03 -14.36
N THR A 45 -7.55 8.44 -13.18
CA THR A 45 -6.85 8.29 -11.90
C THR A 45 -7.35 7.05 -11.20
N TYR A 46 -6.44 6.28 -10.63
CA TYR A 46 -6.72 5.15 -9.75
C TYR A 46 -6.22 5.47 -8.36
N THR A 47 -7.07 5.23 -7.37
CA THR A 47 -6.72 5.38 -5.95
C THR A 47 -6.76 4.01 -5.30
N GLY A 48 -5.61 3.51 -4.87
CA GLY A 48 -5.46 2.21 -4.25
C GLY A 48 -5.25 2.32 -2.74
N TYR A 49 -6.05 1.56 -2.00
CA TYR A 49 -5.93 1.36 -0.58
C TYR A 49 -5.49 -0.08 -0.31
N PHE A 50 -4.34 -0.23 0.34
CA PHE A 50 -3.70 -1.50 0.63
C PHE A 50 -3.63 -1.67 2.14
N PHE A 51 -4.43 -2.60 2.67
CA PHE A 51 -4.47 -2.96 4.08
C PHE A 51 -3.69 -4.25 4.26
N PHE A 52 -2.54 -4.15 4.93
CA PHE A 52 -1.69 -5.31 5.14
C PHE A 52 -2.21 -6.18 6.28
N ASP A 53 -2.08 -7.49 6.15
CA ASP A 53 -2.49 -8.45 7.19
C ASP A 53 -1.49 -8.40 8.35
N GLU A 54 -1.98 -8.19 9.58
CA GLU A 54 -1.15 -8.01 10.77
C GLU A 54 -0.23 -9.21 11.02
N ASP A 55 -0.80 -10.41 11.05
CA ASP A 55 -0.04 -11.65 11.27
C ASP A 55 1.02 -11.89 10.18
N GLU A 56 0.67 -11.60 8.92
CA GLU A 56 1.60 -11.72 7.81
C GLU A 56 2.76 -10.72 7.95
N ILE A 57 2.47 -9.46 8.22
CA ILE A 57 3.47 -8.41 8.36
C ILE A 57 4.43 -8.70 9.51
N LEU A 58 3.90 -9.02 10.70
CA LEU A 58 4.71 -9.33 11.88
C LEU A 58 5.61 -10.55 11.66
N ARG A 59 5.19 -11.50 10.83
CA ARG A 59 5.97 -12.69 10.47
C ARG A 59 6.98 -12.44 9.34
N VAL A 60 6.64 -11.62 8.35
CA VAL A 60 7.44 -11.46 7.12
C VAL A 60 8.48 -10.35 7.26
N TYR A 61 8.18 -9.25 7.95
CA TYR A 61 9.13 -8.13 8.11
C TYR A 61 10.45 -8.56 8.78
N PRO A 62 10.47 -9.28 9.92
CA PRO A 62 11.71 -9.72 10.53
C PRO A 62 12.52 -10.67 9.63
N LYS A 63 11.85 -11.45 8.77
CA LYS A 63 12.51 -12.34 7.80
C LYS A 63 13.17 -11.57 6.65
N ALA A 64 12.57 -10.47 6.24
CA ALA A 64 13.09 -9.60 5.20
C ALA A 64 14.21 -8.71 5.73
N PHE A 65 13.93 -7.92 6.77
CA PHE A 65 14.80 -6.84 7.23
C PHE A 65 15.71 -7.23 8.42
N GLY A 66 15.63 -8.48 8.88
CA GLY A 66 16.27 -8.97 10.10
C GLY A 66 15.46 -8.61 11.36
N ASN A 67 15.66 -9.35 12.45
CA ASN A 67 14.95 -9.12 13.72
C ASN A 67 15.16 -7.72 14.29
N GLU A 68 16.30 -7.09 13.99
CA GLU A 68 16.61 -5.71 14.39
C GLU A 68 16.15 -4.66 13.37
N GLY A 69 15.55 -5.06 12.23
CA GLY A 69 15.06 -4.16 11.19
C GLY A 69 16.15 -3.36 10.47
N LYS A 70 17.42 -3.78 10.55
CA LYS A 70 18.58 -2.99 10.09
C LYS A 70 18.92 -3.19 8.61
N LEU A 71 18.41 -4.24 7.97
CA LEU A 71 18.69 -4.44 6.55
C LEU A 71 17.86 -3.45 5.73
N LYS A 72 18.52 -2.71 4.85
CA LYS A 72 17.85 -1.81 3.92
C LYS A 72 17.14 -2.62 2.84
N GLY A 73 15.92 -2.22 2.54
CA GLY A 73 15.17 -2.74 1.41
C GLY A 73 13.88 -1.95 1.20
N GLU A 74 13.00 -2.51 0.39
CA GLU A 74 11.87 -1.79 -0.19
C GLU A 74 10.57 -2.60 -0.05
N LEU A 75 9.46 -1.89 0.17
CA LEU A 75 8.12 -2.43 -0.07
C LEU A 75 7.78 -2.14 -1.54
N VAL A 76 7.59 -3.20 -2.33
CA VAL A 76 7.33 -3.10 -3.76
C VAL A 76 5.88 -3.51 -4.03
N VAL A 77 5.15 -2.64 -4.74
CA VAL A 77 3.80 -2.92 -5.26
C VAL A 77 3.89 -2.89 -6.78
N GLN A 78 3.77 -4.06 -7.40
CA GLN A 78 3.70 -4.17 -8.86
C GLN A 78 2.24 -4.26 -9.30
N VAL A 79 1.84 -3.34 -10.15
CA VAL A 79 0.48 -3.27 -10.70
C VAL A 79 0.52 -3.76 -12.15
N SER A 80 -0.40 -4.67 -12.51
CA SER A 80 -0.49 -5.17 -13.88
C SER A 80 -0.92 -4.07 -14.85
N LYS A 81 -0.65 -4.26 -16.16
CA LYS A 81 -1.11 -3.34 -17.21
C LYS A 81 -2.64 -3.13 -17.27
N TYR A 82 -3.40 -3.99 -16.60
CA TYR A 82 -4.86 -3.94 -16.51
C TYR A 82 -5.35 -3.28 -15.20
N ASN A 83 -4.42 -2.84 -14.34
CA ASN A 83 -4.68 -2.15 -13.06
C ASN A 83 -5.48 -2.96 -12.02
N ASN A 84 -5.64 -4.27 -12.22
CA ASN A 84 -6.50 -5.13 -11.39
C ASN A 84 -5.79 -6.37 -10.82
N TRP A 85 -4.47 -6.48 -11.02
CA TRP A 85 -3.65 -7.54 -10.44
C TRP A 85 -2.44 -6.89 -9.78
N PHE A 86 -2.14 -7.35 -8.57
CA PHE A 86 -1.11 -6.79 -7.70
C PHE A 86 -0.16 -7.90 -7.26
N ASP A 87 1.14 -7.70 -7.43
CA ASP A 87 2.17 -8.50 -6.77
C ASP A 87 2.86 -7.59 -5.74
N ILE A 88 2.80 -7.99 -4.47
CA ILE A 88 3.23 -7.16 -3.35
C ILE A 88 4.25 -7.95 -2.54
N PHE A 89 5.43 -7.37 -2.35
CA PHE A 89 6.51 -8.04 -1.64
C PHE A 89 7.49 -7.05 -1.01
N LEU A 90 8.20 -7.51 0.02
CA LEU A 90 9.39 -6.85 0.54
C LEU A 90 10.60 -7.35 -0.25
N GLN A 91 11.49 -6.45 -0.64
CA GLN A 91 12.70 -6.77 -1.38
C GLN A 91 13.96 -6.33 -0.62
N VAL A 92 14.89 -7.27 -0.44
CA VAL A 92 16.22 -7.02 0.17
C VAL A 92 17.29 -7.65 -0.72
N GLY A 93 18.02 -6.82 -1.45
CA GLY A 93 18.87 -7.27 -2.56
C GLY A 93 18.04 -8.03 -3.59
N ASP A 94 18.45 -9.26 -3.91
CA ASP A 94 17.75 -10.13 -4.87
C ASP A 94 16.63 -10.98 -4.25
N LYS A 95 16.45 -10.92 -2.92
CA LYS A 95 15.44 -11.71 -2.21
C LYS A 95 14.10 -10.98 -2.17
N LYS A 96 13.04 -11.71 -2.50
CA LYS A 96 11.64 -11.23 -2.43
C LYS A 96 10.84 -12.01 -1.40
N TYR A 97 10.07 -11.29 -0.59
CA TYR A 97 9.22 -11.83 0.46
C TYR A 97 7.77 -11.39 0.22
N LYS A 98 6.94 -12.28 -0.30
CA LYS A 98 5.56 -11.96 -0.71
C LYS A 98 4.65 -11.65 0.47
N LEU A 99 3.70 -10.73 0.22
CA LEU A 99 2.60 -10.36 1.10
C LEU A 99 1.27 -10.73 0.42
N GLU A 100 0.82 -11.96 0.64
CA GLU A 100 -0.26 -12.59 -0.12
C GLU A 100 -1.65 -12.32 0.47
N LYS A 101 -1.73 -11.90 1.74
CA LYS A 101 -2.99 -11.68 2.44
C LYS A 101 -3.48 -10.23 2.37
N THR A 102 -2.72 -9.35 1.72
CA THR A 102 -3.05 -7.93 1.58
C THR A 102 -4.47 -7.74 1.03
N LYS A 103 -5.27 -6.96 1.75
CA LYS A 103 -6.62 -6.57 1.36
C LYS A 103 -6.51 -5.27 0.57
N ILE A 104 -7.10 -5.23 -0.61
CA ILE A 104 -6.89 -4.18 -1.59
C ILE A 104 -8.24 -3.66 -2.07
N HIS A 105 -8.40 -2.33 -2.03
CA HIS A 105 -9.54 -1.62 -2.54
C HIS A 105 -9.06 -0.52 -3.48
N VAL A 106 -9.43 -0.59 -4.76
CA VAL A 106 -9.04 0.39 -5.78
C VAL A 106 -10.27 1.05 -6.35
N PHE A 107 -10.24 2.36 -6.39
CA PHE A 107 -11.21 3.20 -7.06
C PHE A 107 -10.64 3.73 -8.37
N LYS A 108 -11.52 4.08 -9.31
CA LYS A 108 -11.17 4.72 -10.57
C LYS A 108 -12.08 5.92 -10.78
N GLN A 109 -11.50 7.05 -11.18
CA GLN A 109 -12.20 8.25 -11.61
C GLN A 109 -11.54 8.84 -12.87
N GLY A 110 -12.29 9.62 -13.64
CA GLY A 110 -11.74 10.47 -14.69
C GLY A 110 -10.86 11.56 -14.10
N VAL A 111 -9.83 11.99 -14.84
CA VAL A 111 -8.90 13.05 -14.37
C VAL A 111 -9.56 14.42 -14.12
N ASN A 112 -10.76 14.63 -14.66
CA ASN A 112 -11.55 15.85 -14.50
C ASN A 112 -12.85 15.62 -13.70
N GLU A 113 -13.02 14.43 -13.12
CA GLU A 113 -14.19 14.07 -12.31
C GLU A 113 -13.90 14.33 -10.83
N ASP A 114 -14.95 14.61 -10.06
CA ASP A 114 -14.84 14.83 -8.63
C ASP A 114 -14.64 13.49 -7.90
N ASP A 115 -14.07 13.51 -6.70
CA ASP A 115 -13.85 12.28 -5.90
C ASP A 115 -15.16 11.52 -5.60
N GLY A 116 -16.30 12.22 -5.61
CA GLY A 116 -17.63 11.62 -5.47
C GLY A 116 -18.06 10.73 -6.65
N ASP A 117 -17.43 10.90 -7.81
CA ASP A 117 -17.69 10.11 -9.02
C ASP A 117 -16.83 8.84 -9.08
N ALA A 118 -15.92 8.65 -8.11
CA ALA A 118 -15.03 7.51 -8.07
C ALA A 118 -15.82 6.19 -7.93
N VAL A 119 -15.56 5.25 -8.84
CA VAL A 119 -16.19 3.92 -8.84
C VAL A 119 -15.23 2.85 -8.37
N VAL A 120 -15.75 1.83 -7.69
CA VAL A 120 -14.95 0.66 -7.30
C VAL A 120 -14.46 -0.07 -8.54
N PHE A 121 -13.14 -0.08 -8.75
CA PHE A 121 -12.48 -0.75 -9.86
C PHE A 121 -12.03 -2.17 -9.49
N TYR A 122 -11.45 -2.33 -8.30
CA TYR A 122 -11.00 -3.61 -7.78
C TYR A 122 -11.21 -3.68 -6.26
N ASN A 123 -11.68 -4.82 -5.76
CA ASN A 123 -11.85 -5.05 -4.33
C ASN A 123 -11.81 -6.57 -4.08
N ASN A 124 -10.82 -7.04 -3.31
CA ASN A 124 -10.63 -8.46 -2.98
C ASN A 124 -11.19 -8.86 -1.59
N HIS A 125 -11.99 -7.99 -0.97
CA HIS A 125 -12.54 -8.17 0.37
C HIS A 125 -13.97 -7.62 0.48
N ARG A 126 -14.80 -7.83 -0.55
CA ARG A 126 -16.13 -7.21 -0.68
C ARG A 126 -17.11 -7.56 0.45
N ASP A 127 -16.86 -8.68 1.12
CA ASP A 127 -17.60 -9.17 2.29
C ASP A 127 -17.25 -8.42 3.58
N GLN A 128 -16.17 -7.63 3.58
CA GLN A 128 -15.67 -6.90 4.73
C GLN A 128 -15.49 -5.42 4.40
N HIS A 129 -16.12 -4.54 5.20
CA HIS A 129 -15.95 -3.10 5.03
C HIS A 129 -14.54 -2.65 5.42
N SER A 130 -13.91 -1.78 4.62
CA SER A 130 -12.52 -1.33 4.81
C SER A 130 -12.26 -0.74 6.20
N SER A 131 -13.24 -0.10 6.82
CA SER A 131 -13.09 0.47 8.18
C SER A 131 -12.91 -0.58 9.29
N THR A 132 -13.12 -1.86 8.98
CA THR A 132 -12.93 -2.97 9.92
C THR A 132 -11.56 -3.66 9.75
N LEU A 133 -10.78 -3.25 8.75
CA LEU A 133 -9.43 -3.72 8.49
C LEU A 133 -8.43 -2.94 9.35
N VAL A 134 -8.45 -3.22 10.64
CA VAL A 134 -7.62 -2.56 11.66
C VAL A 134 -6.68 -3.57 12.33
N PHE A 135 -5.55 -3.09 12.84
CA PHE A 135 -4.67 -3.90 13.68
C PHE A 135 -5.25 -4.01 15.10
N ILE A 136 -4.96 -5.10 15.83
CA ILE A 136 -5.55 -5.43 17.14
C ILE A 136 -5.25 -4.38 18.24
N GLY A 137 -4.32 -3.46 18.01
CA GLY A 137 -3.95 -2.38 18.93
C GLY A 137 -4.25 -0.95 18.48
N GLU A 138 -5.09 -0.74 17.45
CA GLU A 138 -5.57 0.60 17.04
C GLU A 138 -6.76 1.12 17.85
#